data_AF-A0AAV5VVZ8-F1
#
_entry.id   AF-A0AAV5VVZ8-F1
#
_cell.length_a   1.000
_cell.length_b   1.000
_cell.length_c   1.000
_cell.angle_alpha   90.00
_cell.angle_beta   90.00
_cell.angle_gamma   90.00
#
_symmetry.space_group_name_H-M   'P 1'
#
loop_
_entity.id
_entity.type
_entity.pdbx_description
1 polymer ?
#
loop_
_entity_poly.entity_id
_entity_poly.type
_entity_poly.pdbx_seq_one_letter_code
_entity_poly.pdbx_strand_id
1 'polypeptide(L)'
;RPCLICNLPIKECHLGIDCCRACSVFYKRICASNRPPVVCKRGDGTCRDKDTFTSCRKCRFVRFTEVLAGALPTDVLVNSLIARDDTVGNEMSLIADRRSKSALVLFSFLVEKPLSSTETPILDRIRWNYSLMCHTRKSGEIATKPINCHLKQGDFDGSNIQFHPATYSAVVPNMRLFTSTLFDFGRLTFPDFMQLSEEDRV
;
A
#
# COMPACT_ATOMS: atom_id res chain seq x y z
N ARG A 1 -16.24 21.37 7.15
CA ARG A 1 -16.05 19.93 7.46
C ARG A 1 -14.98 19.76 8.55
N PRO A 2 -15.18 18.91 9.56
CA PRO A 2 -14.20 18.60 10.59
C PRO A 2 -13.31 17.40 10.20
N CYS A 3 -12.11 17.33 10.78
CA CYS A 3 -11.21 16.18 10.70
C CYS A 3 -11.77 14.99 11.49
N LEU A 4 -11.95 13.82 10.87
CA LEU A 4 -12.46 12.60 11.51
C LEU A 4 -11.56 12.04 12.64
N ILE A 5 -10.34 12.55 12.75
CA ILE A 5 -9.33 12.10 13.71
C ILE A 5 -9.25 13.02 14.93
N CYS A 6 -9.29 14.33 14.72
CA CYS A 6 -9.02 15.31 15.77
C CYS A 6 -10.02 16.48 15.80
N ASN A 7 -11.12 16.39 15.06
CA ASN A 7 -12.24 17.35 14.99
C ASN A 7 -11.90 18.79 14.60
N LEU A 8 -10.64 19.10 14.26
CA LEU A 8 -10.23 20.41 13.74
C LEU A 8 -10.90 20.69 12.38
N PRO A 9 -11.27 21.95 12.09
CA PRO A 9 -11.83 22.33 10.79
C PRO A 9 -10.79 22.11 9.68
N ILE A 10 -11.21 21.50 8.57
CA ILE A 10 -10.36 21.23 7.40
C ILE A 10 -10.91 21.88 6.13
N LYS A 11 -10.01 22.38 5.29
CA LYS A 11 -10.32 22.88 3.94
C LYS A 11 -10.17 21.78 2.89
N GLU A 12 -9.22 20.86 3.08
CA GLU A 12 -8.83 19.81 2.14
C GLU A 12 -8.82 18.43 2.82
N CYS A 13 -8.99 17.37 2.03
CA CYS A 13 -8.84 15.98 2.48
C CYS A 13 -7.40 15.49 2.29
N HIS A 14 -6.98 14.50 3.06
CA HIS A 14 -5.71 13.81 2.85
C HIS A 14 -5.88 12.30 3.04
N LEU A 15 -5.11 11.51 2.27
CA LEU A 15 -5.16 10.03 2.31
C LEU A 15 -6.55 9.46 1.99
N GLY A 16 -7.32 10.13 1.13
CA GLY A 16 -8.65 9.68 0.71
C GLY A 16 -9.74 9.81 1.79
N ILE A 17 -9.43 10.40 2.95
CA ILE A 17 -10.39 10.61 4.05
C ILE A 17 -10.42 12.09 4.49
N ASP A 18 -11.49 12.49 5.16
CA ASP A 18 -11.62 13.79 5.81
C ASP A 18 -10.70 13.88 7.04
N CYS A 19 -9.40 14.10 6.80
CA CYS A 19 -8.40 14.31 7.85
C CYS A 19 -7.55 15.55 7.58
N CYS A 20 -7.11 16.23 8.65
CA CYS A 20 -6.25 17.41 8.54
C CYS A 20 -4.80 17.04 8.19
N ARG A 21 -4.07 17.99 7.59
CA ARG A 21 -2.64 17.83 7.22
C ARG A 21 -1.78 17.32 8.38
N ALA A 22 -2.04 17.80 9.60
CA ALA A 22 -1.29 17.37 10.77
C ALA A 22 -1.52 15.89 11.11
N CYS A 23 -2.74 15.38 10.98
CA CYS A 23 -3.06 13.97 11.22
C CYS A 23 -2.48 13.05 10.15
N SER A 24 -2.54 13.45 8.87
CA SER A 24 -1.97 12.64 7.78
C SER A 24 -0.45 12.53 7.88
N VAL A 25 0.25 13.63 8.18
CA VAL A 25 1.70 13.62 8.40
C VAL A 25 2.06 12.80 9.64
N PHE A 26 1.30 12.92 10.71
CA PHE A 26 1.47 12.11 11.92
C PHE A 26 1.38 10.61 11.63
N TYR A 27 0.34 10.18 10.91
CA TYR A 27 0.12 8.78 10.57
C TYR A 27 1.27 8.23 9.71
N LYS A 28 1.66 8.94 8.65
CA LYS A 28 2.80 8.58 7.79
C LYS A 28 4.09 8.41 8.58
N ARG A 29 4.38 9.31 9.52
CA ARG A 29 5.60 9.25 10.35
C ARG A 29 5.61 8.05 11.28
N ILE A 30 4.46 7.67 11.85
CA ILE A 30 4.39 6.48 12.70
C ILE A 30 4.61 5.21 11.86
N CYS A 31 3.92 5.08 10.73
CA CYS A 31 4.07 3.93 9.84
C CYS A 31 5.48 3.80 9.26
N ALA A 32 6.15 4.92 8.97
CA ALA A 32 7.51 4.93 8.42
C ALA A 32 8.61 4.77 9.50
N SER A 33 8.27 4.89 10.79
CA SER A 33 9.26 4.79 11.85
C SER A 33 9.54 3.34 12.24
N ASN A 34 10.81 2.94 12.30
CA ASN A 34 11.25 1.70 12.98
C ASN A 34 11.26 1.85 14.52
N ARG A 35 10.50 2.81 15.07
CA ARG A 35 10.46 3.08 16.51
C ARG A 35 9.46 2.14 17.19
N PRO A 36 9.64 1.87 18.49
CA PRO A 36 8.69 1.04 19.22
C PRO A 36 7.26 1.61 19.14
N PRO A 37 6.24 0.74 19.21
CA PRO A 37 4.84 1.16 19.15
C PRO A 37 4.54 2.26 20.17
N VAL A 38 3.79 3.28 19.74
CA VAL A 38 3.38 4.36 20.63
C VAL A 38 2.52 3.81 21.77
N VAL A 39 2.93 4.04 23.01
CA VAL A 39 2.17 3.63 24.20
C VAL A 39 1.18 4.72 24.63
N CYS A 40 0.05 4.31 25.19
CA CYS A 40 -0.88 5.26 25.80
C CYS A 40 -0.32 5.70 27.15
N LYS A 41 -0.19 7.01 27.37
CA LYS A 41 0.30 7.55 28.66
C LYS A 41 -0.65 7.26 29.83
N ARG A 42 -1.95 7.10 29.58
CA ARG A 42 -2.99 6.84 30.59
C ARG A 42 -3.33 5.35 30.74
N GLY A 43 -2.84 4.47 29.86
CA GLY A 43 -3.11 3.02 29.88
C GLY A 43 -4.53 2.61 29.46
N ASP A 44 -5.54 3.47 29.66
CA ASP A 44 -6.97 3.21 29.46
C ASP A 44 -7.44 3.15 28.00
N GLY A 45 -6.71 3.75 27.06
CA GLY A 45 -7.09 3.79 25.64
C GLY A 45 -8.28 4.71 25.32
N THR A 46 -8.93 5.28 26.33
CA THR A 46 -10.09 6.17 26.24
C THR A 46 -9.70 7.66 26.29
N CYS A 47 -8.49 8.03 25.87
CA CYS A 47 -8.03 9.43 25.93
C CYS A 47 -8.84 10.39 25.03
N ARG A 48 -9.76 9.88 24.21
CA ARG A 48 -10.63 10.64 23.31
C ARG A 48 -11.87 11.18 24.00
N ASP A 49 -12.45 10.42 24.93
CA ASP A 49 -13.74 10.77 25.53
C ASP A 49 -13.61 11.87 26.59
N LYS A 50 -12.37 12.14 27.04
CA LYS A 50 -12.05 13.14 28.06
C LYS A 50 -11.48 14.44 27.50
N ASP A 51 -10.88 14.42 26.31
CA ASP A 51 -10.25 15.59 25.68
C ASP A 51 -10.66 15.67 24.20
N THR A 52 -11.25 16.80 23.79
CA THR A 52 -11.61 17.10 22.39
C THR A 52 -10.42 17.07 21.44
N PHE A 53 -9.20 17.19 21.97
CA PHE A 53 -7.94 17.02 21.27
C PHE A 53 -7.21 15.79 21.81
N THR A 54 -7.15 14.70 21.01
CA THR A 54 -6.37 13.51 21.38
C THR A 54 -4.87 13.85 21.44
N SER A 55 -4.39 14.27 22.62
CA SER A 55 -2.97 14.51 22.91
C SER A 55 -2.17 13.20 22.93
N CYS A 56 -2.86 12.07 23.17
CA CYS A 56 -2.27 10.74 23.19
C CYS A 56 -1.95 10.25 21.77
N ARG A 57 -0.65 9.99 21.51
CA ARG A 57 -0.17 9.46 20.22
C ARG A 57 -0.77 8.08 19.90
N LYS A 58 -0.90 7.17 20.89
CA LYS A 58 -1.50 5.84 20.67
C LYS A 58 -2.97 5.97 20.24
N CYS A 59 -3.78 6.71 21.00
CA CYS A 59 -5.20 6.85 20.70
C CYS A 59 -5.45 7.57 19.37
N ARG A 60 -4.63 8.58 19.05
CA ARG A 60 -4.67 9.27 17.76
C ARG A 60 -4.33 8.33 16.59
N PHE A 61 -3.37 7.42 16.78
CA PHE A 61 -3.01 6.43 15.77
C PHE A 61 -4.12 5.39 15.58
N VAL A 62 -4.63 4.80 16.67
CA VAL A 62 -5.74 3.83 16.64
C VAL A 62 -6.95 4.42 15.93
N ARG A 63 -7.35 5.66 16.27
CA ARG A 63 -8.45 6.34 15.59
C ARG A 63 -8.22 6.50 14.09
N PHE A 64 -6.99 6.80 13.68
CA PHE A 64 -6.65 6.89 12.26
C PHE A 64 -6.86 5.55 11.56
N THR A 65 -6.38 4.47 12.18
CA THR A 65 -6.54 3.11 11.67
C THR A 65 -8.01 2.70 11.60
N GLU A 66 -8.83 3.00 12.63
CA GLU A 66 -10.28 2.75 12.63
C GLU A 66 -10.99 3.45 11.47
N VAL A 67 -10.67 4.72 11.23
CA VAL A 67 -11.31 5.50 10.16
C VAL A 67 -10.89 4.98 8.78
N LEU A 68 -9.63 4.56 8.61
CA LEU A 68 -9.20 3.91 7.37
C LEU A 68 -9.88 2.55 7.19
N ALA A 69 -10.00 1.76 8.26
CA ALA A 69 -10.66 0.46 8.25
C ALA A 69 -12.15 0.57 7.90
N GLY A 70 -12.85 1.57 8.45
CA GLY A 70 -14.27 1.82 8.12
C GLY A 70 -14.48 2.44 6.74
N ALA A 71 -13.43 2.93 6.08
CA ALA A 71 -13.48 3.40 4.70
C ALA A 71 -13.19 2.27 3.67
N LEU A 72 -12.81 1.08 4.14
CA LEU A 72 -12.69 -0.13 3.33
C LEU A 72 -14.04 -0.89 3.33
N PRO A 73 -14.46 -1.52 2.22
CA PRO A 73 -15.65 -2.38 2.19
C PRO A 73 -15.58 -3.49 3.25
N THR A 74 -16.74 -3.79 3.85
CA THR A 74 -16.96 -4.61 5.06
C THR A 74 -16.45 -6.07 4.97
N ASP A 75 -15.99 -6.49 3.80
CA ASP A 75 -15.65 -7.86 3.45
C ASP A 75 -14.24 -8.27 3.95
N VAL A 76 -13.45 -7.29 4.42
CA VAL A 76 -11.97 -7.38 4.50
C VAL A 76 -11.44 -7.53 5.93
N LEU A 77 -12.22 -7.21 6.96
CA LEU A 77 -11.64 -6.89 8.28
C LEU A 77 -11.77 -7.93 9.41
N VAL A 78 -12.29 -9.13 9.15
CA VAL A 78 -12.44 -10.14 10.22
C VAL A 78 -11.10 -10.77 10.64
N ASN A 79 -10.11 -10.87 9.76
CA ASN A 79 -8.91 -11.69 10.05
C ASN A 79 -7.67 -10.92 10.55
N SER A 80 -7.63 -9.59 10.48
CA SER A 80 -6.43 -8.82 10.84
C SER A 80 -6.35 -8.39 12.32
N LEU A 81 -7.46 -8.43 13.05
CA LEU A 81 -7.53 -7.99 14.46
C LEU A 81 -7.71 -9.15 15.47
N ILE A 82 -8.11 -10.35 15.02
CA ILE A 82 -8.30 -11.52 15.91
C ILE A 82 -6.96 -12.20 16.25
N ALA A 83 -5.89 -12.00 15.46
CA ALA A 83 -4.57 -12.61 15.71
C ALA A 83 -3.69 -11.89 16.75
N ARG A 84 -4.27 -11.08 17.66
CA ARG A 84 -3.51 -10.32 18.68
C ARG A 84 -4.03 -10.45 20.10
N ASP A 85 -4.92 -11.41 20.37
CA ASP A 85 -5.20 -11.83 21.73
C ASP A 85 -4.72 -13.28 21.92
N ASP A 86 -4.05 -13.51 23.05
CA ASP A 86 -3.54 -14.78 23.55
C ASP A 86 -2.35 -15.44 22.81
N THR A 87 -1.13 -15.05 23.19
CA THR A 87 -0.22 -15.93 23.98
C THR A 87 1.17 -15.30 24.12
N VAL A 88 1.65 -15.31 25.36
CA VAL A 88 3.01 -15.01 25.78
C VAL A 88 3.94 -16.14 25.31
N GLY A 89 4.97 -15.83 24.51
CA GLY A 89 6.02 -16.81 24.21
C GLY A 89 6.85 -16.54 22.95
N ASN A 90 7.98 -15.86 23.13
CA ASN A 90 9.28 -16.11 22.48
C ASN A 90 9.31 -16.51 20.97
N GLU A 91 9.49 -15.55 20.06
CA GLU A 91 10.18 -15.81 18.78
C GLU A 91 10.98 -14.57 18.32
N MET A 92 12.21 -14.51 18.79
CA MET A 92 13.29 -13.65 18.30
C MET A 92 14.09 -14.44 17.25
N SER A 93 13.70 -14.43 15.97
CA SER A 93 14.63 -14.90 14.90
C SER A 93 14.29 -14.55 13.45
N LEU A 94 13.10 -14.07 13.06
CA LEU A 94 12.75 -13.95 11.62
C LEU A 94 12.94 -12.57 10.97
N ILE A 95 13.57 -11.60 11.64
CA ILE A 95 13.82 -10.24 11.10
C ILE A 95 15.31 -9.99 10.86
N ALA A 96 16.04 -11.00 10.37
CA ALA A 96 17.48 -10.92 10.12
C ALA A 96 17.89 -10.96 8.65
N ASP A 97 16.97 -10.79 7.69
CA ASP A 97 17.34 -10.69 6.28
C ASP A 97 16.73 -9.46 5.59
N ARG A 98 17.22 -8.29 6.03
CA ARG A 98 16.99 -6.98 5.38
C ARG A 98 18.18 -6.64 4.50
N ARG A 99 18.29 -7.30 3.35
CA ARG A 99 19.03 -6.76 2.20
C ARG A 99 18.08 -6.61 1.02
N SER A 100 17.84 -5.36 0.64
CA SER A 100 17.28 -4.96 -0.65
C SER A 100 15.94 -5.59 -1.05
N LYS A 101 14.85 -5.22 -0.37
CA LYS A 101 13.50 -5.48 -0.91
C LYS A 101 12.93 -4.17 -1.45
N SER A 102 12.88 -4.10 -2.78
CA SER A 102 12.41 -2.97 -3.59
C SER A 102 10.96 -2.60 -3.23
N ALA A 103 10.55 -1.39 -3.62
CA ALA A 103 9.22 -0.83 -3.41
C ALA A 103 8.03 -1.75 -3.81
N LEU A 104 8.30 -2.82 -4.56
CA LEU A 104 7.34 -3.86 -4.95
C LEU A 104 6.74 -4.62 -3.77
N VAL A 105 7.52 -4.86 -2.71
CA VAL A 105 7.02 -5.61 -1.54
C VAL A 105 5.94 -4.83 -0.79
N LEU A 106 6.05 -3.49 -0.78
CA LEU A 106 5.05 -2.62 -0.15
C LEU A 106 3.72 -2.61 -0.92
N PHE A 107 3.74 -2.78 -2.24
CA PHE A 107 2.53 -2.83 -3.06
C PHE A 107 1.83 -4.19 -3.00
N SER A 108 2.61 -5.27 -2.86
CA SER A 108 2.11 -6.63 -2.59
C SER A 108 1.25 -6.70 -1.31
N PHE A 109 1.51 -5.85 -0.31
CA PHE A 109 0.70 -5.75 0.90
C PHE A 109 -0.61 -4.94 0.72
N LEU A 110 -0.72 -4.10 -0.31
CA LEU A 110 -1.88 -3.22 -0.52
C LEU A 110 -2.93 -3.81 -1.48
N VAL A 111 -2.53 -4.76 -2.33
CA VAL A 111 -3.46 -5.49 -3.20
C VAL A 111 -3.79 -6.80 -2.49
N GLU A 112 -5.00 -6.89 -1.93
CA GLU A 112 -5.52 -8.08 -1.27
C GLU A 112 -5.11 -9.36 -2.00
N LYS A 113 -4.37 -10.22 -1.29
CA LYS A 113 -4.15 -11.59 -1.76
C LYS A 113 -5.51 -12.30 -1.72
N PRO A 114 -5.99 -12.89 -2.83
CA PRO A 114 -7.28 -13.58 -2.83
C PRO A 114 -7.28 -14.71 -1.80
N LEU A 115 -8.38 -14.83 -1.06
CA LEU A 115 -8.61 -15.88 -0.07
C LEU A 115 -8.42 -17.26 -0.72
N SER A 116 -7.49 -18.05 -0.19
CA SER A 116 -7.12 -19.40 -0.63
C SER A 116 -8.25 -20.44 -0.52
N SER A 117 -9.36 -20.27 -1.22
CA SER A 117 -10.44 -21.27 -1.31
C SER A 117 -11.03 -21.42 -2.72
N THR A 118 -10.44 -20.76 -3.70
CA THR A 118 -10.92 -20.82 -5.08
C THR A 118 -10.54 -22.14 -5.75
N GLU A 119 -11.44 -22.63 -6.58
CA GLU A 119 -11.30 -23.87 -7.36
C GLU A 119 -10.11 -23.80 -8.36
N THR A 120 -9.58 -22.59 -8.62
CA THR A 120 -8.53 -22.33 -9.62
C THR A 120 -7.36 -21.49 -9.06
N PRO A 121 -6.56 -22.02 -8.11
CA PRO A 121 -5.53 -21.26 -7.41
C PRO A 121 -4.39 -20.73 -8.31
N ILE A 122 -4.17 -21.33 -9.49
CA ILE A 122 -3.20 -20.84 -10.46
C ILE A 122 -3.71 -19.61 -11.23
N LEU A 123 -4.97 -19.61 -11.64
CA LEU A 123 -5.56 -18.47 -12.36
C LEU A 123 -5.64 -17.24 -11.48
N ASP A 124 -5.92 -17.41 -10.19
CA ASP A 124 -5.93 -16.29 -9.24
C ASP A 124 -4.54 -15.70 -9.02
N ARG A 125 -3.50 -16.54 -8.97
CA ARG A 125 -2.11 -16.08 -8.95
C ARG A 125 -1.75 -15.32 -10.22
N ILE A 126 -2.10 -15.85 -11.40
CA ILE A 126 -1.85 -15.18 -12.69
C ILE A 126 -2.55 -13.82 -12.68
N ARG A 127 -3.85 -13.78 -12.37
CA ARG A 127 -4.65 -12.56 -12.35
C ARG A 127 -4.07 -11.51 -11.40
N TRP A 128 -3.73 -11.91 -10.18
CA TRP A 128 -3.20 -11.01 -9.15
C TRP A 128 -1.83 -10.47 -9.53
N ASN A 129 -0.88 -11.35 -9.88
CA ASN A 129 0.47 -10.93 -10.23
C ASN A 129 0.50 -10.11 -11.53
N TYR A 130 -0.36 -10.45 -12.51
CA TYR A 130 -0.48 -9.67 -13.74
C TYR A 130 -1.00 -8.27 -13.46
N SER A 131 -2.02 -8.16 -12.59
CA SER A 131 -2.54 -6.86 -12.15
C SER A 131 -1.47 -6.02 -11.46
N LEU A 132 -0.65 -6.64 -10.60
CA LEU A 132 0.48 -5.99 -9.93
C LEU A 132 1.54 -5.51 -10.93
N MET A 133 1.90 -6.34 -11.90
CA MET A 133 2.84 -6.00 -12.98
C MET A 133 2.32 -4.80 -13.78
N CYS A 134 1.06 -4.85 -14.23
CA CYS A 134 0.42 -3.75 -14.97
C CYS A 134 0.38 -2.45 -14.16
N HIS A 135 0.05 -2.52 -12.87
CA HIS A 135 0.01 -1.35 -12.00
C HIS A 135 1.40 -0.75 -11.80
N THR A 136 2.41 -1.58 -11.58
CA THR A 136 3.79 -1.13 -11.42
C THR A 136 4.29 -0.44 -12.69
N ARG A 137 4.05 -1.05 -13.85
CA ARG A 137 4.38 -0.48 -15.17
C ARG A 137 3.71 0.88 -15.35
N LYS A 138 2.40 0.97 -15.09
CA LYS A 138 1.63 2.23 -15.16
C LYS A 138 2.22 3.31 -14.24
N SER A 139 2.51 2.96 -13.00
CA SER A 139 3.08 3.89 -12.02
C SER A 139 4.48 4.37 -12.43
N GLY A 140 5.31 3.48 -12.96
CA GLY A 140 6.62 3.81 -13.52
C GLY A 140 6.54 4.76 -14.71
N GLU A 141 5.67 4.46 -15.66
CA GLU A 141 5.43 5.33 -16.82
C GLU A 141 4.97 6.72 -16.40
N ILE A 142 4.03 6.81 -15.45
CA ILE A 142 3.59 8.09 -14.86
C ILE A 142 4.79 8.80 -14.22
N ALA A 143 5.61 8.12 -13.41
CA ALA A 143 6.76 8.75 -12.77
C ALA A 143 7.79 9.34 -13.77
N THR A 144 7.91 8.77 -14.98
CA THR A 144 8.81 9.26 -16.03
C THR A 144 8.23 10.41 -16.87
N LYS A 145 6.91 10.66 -16.81
CA LYS A 145 6.28 11.73 -17.59
C LYS A 145 6.51 13.10 -16.95
N PRO A 146 6.67 14.17 -17.77
CA PRO A 146 6.70 15.54 -17.28
C PRO A 146 5.43 15.88 -16.47
N ILE A 147 5.59 16.72 -15.45
CA ILE A 147 4.49 17.12 -14.54
C ILE A 147 3.28 17.68 -15.32
N ASN A 148 3.54 18.40 -16.40
CA ASN A 148 2.52 19.03 -17.23
C ASN A 148 1.61 18.02 -17.97
N CYS A 149 2.07 16.77 -18.13
CA CYS A 149 1.27 15.69 -18.74
C CYS A 149 0.32 15.03 -17.73
N HIS A 150 0.60 15.11 -16.42
CA HIS A 150 -0.25 14.52 -15.37
C HIS A 150 -1.57 15.23 -15.21
N LEU A 151 -1.58 16.55 -15.40
CA LEU A 151 -2.76 17.40 -15.24
C LEU A 151 -3.78 17.23 -16.38
N LYS A 152 -3.37 16.69 -17.53
CA LYS A 152 -4.23 16.47 -18.70
C LYS A 152 -4.79 15.05 -18.80
N GLN A 153 -4.47 14.20 -17.83
CA GLN A 153 -4.99 12.83 -17.75
C GLN A 153 -6.39 12.78 -17.09
N GLY A 154 -7.22 13.81 -17.36
CA GLY A 154 -8.62 13.88 -16.96
C GLY A 154 -9.52 13.16 -17.99
N ASP A 155 -10.68 12.71 -17.51
CA ASP A 155 -11.68 11.84 -18.13
C ASP A 155 -11.61 11.68 -19.66
N PHE A 156 -11.48 10.42 -20.08
CA PHE A 156 -11.56 9.96 -21.46
C PHE A 156 -12.99 10.23 -21.99
N ASP A 157 -13.22 11.37 -22.63
CA ASP A 157 -14.49 11.70 -23.29
C ASP A 157 -14.63 11.04 -24.68
N GLY A 158 -13.64 10.26 -25.10
CA GLY A 158 -13.59 9.56 -26.39
C GLY A 158 -13.43 10.49 -27.60
N SER A 159 -13.48 11.80 -27.41
CA SER A 159 -13.50 12.78 -28.50
C SER A 159 -12.13 13.37 -28.78
N ASN A 160 -11.19 13.33 -27.82
CA ASN A 160 -9.86 13.92 -28.00
C ASN A 160 -8.74 13.12 -27.32
N ILE A 161 -8.25 12.06 -28.00
CA ILE A 161 -7.12 11.27 -27.50
C ILE A 161 -5.82 11.99 -27.82
N GLN A 162 -5.22 12.64 -26.82
CA GLN A 162 -3.90 13.24 -26.98
C GLN A 162 -2.79 12.18 -26.86
N PHE A 163 -2.33 11.67 -28.01
CA PHE A 163 -1.17 10.79 -28.07
C PHE A 163 0.10 11.58 -27.76
N HIS A 164 0.84 11.13 -26.75
CA HIS A 164 2.16 11.65 -26.45
C HIS A 164 3.19 10.68 -27.06
N PRO A 165 4.00 11.13 -28.04
CA PRO A 165 5.04 10.29 -28.61
C PRO A 165 6.00 9.80 -27.54
N ALA A 166 6.31 8.51 -27.57
CA ALA A 166 7.31 7.94 -26.68
C ALA A 166 8.71 8.36 -27.14
N THR A 167 9.49 8.95 -26.24
CA THR A 167 10.90 9.29 -26.51
C THR A 167 11.80 8.14 -26.09
N TYR A 168 12.98 7.99 -26.70
CA TYR A 168 13.98 7.02 -26.25
C TYR A 168 14.33 7.18 -24.76
N SER A 169 14.40 8.42 -24.28
CA SER A 169 14.63 8.75 -22.87
C SER A 169 13.54 8.22 -21.93
N ALA A 170 12.31 8.07 -22.40
CA ALA A 170 11.21 7.49 -21.63
C ALA A 170 11.11 5.97 -21.84
N VAL A 171 11.33 5.47 -23.05
CA VAL A 171 11.20 4.04 -23.38
C VAL A 171 12.23 3.21 -22.66
N VAL A 172 13.51 3.61 -22.65
CA VAL A 172 14.59 2.83 -22.03
C VAL A 172 14.35 2.53 -20.54
N PRO A 173 14.06 3.52 -19.66
CA PRO A 173 13.77 3.24 -18.26
C PRO A 173 12.47 2.44 -18.07
N ASN A 174 11.43 2.70 -18.88
CA ASN A 174 10.17 1.95 -18.80
C ASN A 174 10.33 0.48 -19.21
N MET A 175 11.18 0.19 -20.21
CA MET A 175 11.51 -1.19 -20.60
C MET A 175 12.27 -1.91 -19.49
N ARG A 176 13.22 -1.25 -18.80
CA ARG A 176 13.92 -1.83 -17.65
C ARG A 176 12.95 -2.17 -16.51
N LEU A 177 12.01 -1.27 -16.22
CA LEU A 177 10.95 -1.53 -15.25
C LEU A 177 10.09 -2.72 -15.67
N PHE A 178 9.64 -2.74 -16.94
CA PHE A 178 8.84 -3.84 -17.46
C PHE A 178 9.55 -5.19 -17.35
N THR A 179 10.80 -5.29 -17.82
CA THR A 179 11.61 -6.50 -17.73
C THR A 179 11.75 -6.97 -16.29
N SER A 180 12.07 -6.07 -15.34
CA SER A 180 12.15 -6.42 -13.92
C SER A 180 10.83 -6.99 -13.39
N THR A 181 9.71 -6.31 -13.69
CA THR A 181 8.39 -6.74 -13.22
C THR A 181 7.92 -8.05 -13.87
N LEU A 182 8.40 -8.35 -15.08
CA LEU A 182 8.10 -9.60 -15.78
C LEU A 182 8.79 -10.79 -15.10
N PHE A 183 10.05 -10.64 -14.70
CA PHE A 183 10.74 -11.65 -13.90
C PHE A 183 10.07 -11.87 -12.54
N ASP A 184 9.68 -10.77 -11.87
CA ASP A 184 8.93 -10.87 -10.61
C ASP A 184 7.58 -11.56 -10.80
N PHE A 185 6.86 -11.26 -11.90
CA PHE A 185 5.62 -11.93 -12.26
C PHE A 185 5.83 -13.44 -12.41
N GLY A 186 6.85 -13.87 -13.17
CA GLY A 186 7.16 -15.28 -13.38
C GLY A 186 7.43 -16.00 -12.05
N ARG A 187 8.30 -15.42 -11.22
CA ARG A 187 8.66 -15.94 -9.89
C ARG A 187 7.47 -16.05 -8.94
N LEU A 188 6.60 -15.04 -8.90
CA LEU A 188 5.48 -15.01 -7.96
C LEU A 188 4.29 -15.85 -8.43
N THR A 189 4.15 -16.05 -9.74
CA THR A 189 3.05 -16.80 -10.33
C THR A 189 3.34 -18.29 -10.38
N PHE A 190 4.58 -18.66 -10.72
CA PHE A 190 5.00 -20.04 -10.95
C PHE A 190 6.15 -20.39 -9.99
N PRO A 191 5.88 -21.06 -8.86
CA PRO A 191 6.93 -21.43 -7.90
C PRO A 191 8.05 -22.28 -8.52
N ASP A 192 7.70 -23.12 -9.49
CA ASP A 192 8.63 -24.01 -10.20
C ASP A 192 9.55 -23.25 -11.15
N PHE A 193 9.23 -22.00 -11.50
CA PHE A 193 10.12 -21.13 -12.29
C PHE A 193 11.49 -20.93 -11.60
N MET A 194 11.50 -20.95 -10.26
CA MET A 194 12.72 -20.85 -9.46
C MET A 194 13.55 -22.15 -9.43
N GLN A 195 13.05 -23.23 -10.03
CA GLN A 195 13.77 -24.50 -10.15
C GLN A 195 14.46 -24.65 -11.51
N LEU A 196 14.06 -23.85 -12.51
CA LEU A 196 14.70 -23.83 -13.83
C LEU A 196 16.15 -23.35 -13.74
N SER A 197 17.02 -23.80 -14.65
CA SER A 197 18.38 -23.28 -14.77
C SER A 197 18.34 -21.80 -15.21
N GLU A 198 19.44 -21.05 -15.01
CA GLU A 198 19.49 -19.66 -15.51
C GLU A 198 19.38 -19.60 -17.04
N GLU A 199 19.85 -20.62 -17.76
CA GLU A 199 19.75 -20.72 -19.22
C GLU A 199 18.31 -20.91 -19.69
N ASP A 200 17.49 -21.64 -18.92
CA ASP A 200 16.07 -21.88 -19.22
C ASP A 200 15.15 -20.72 -18.79
N ARG A 201 15.68 -19.73 -18.05
CA ARG A 201 14.91 -18.56 -17.55
C ARG A 201 14.98 -17.34 -18.45
N VAL A 202 15.97 -17.29 -19.36
CA VAL A 202 16.27 -16.16 -20.26
C VAL A 202 15.58 -16.35 -21.60
#